data_AF-A0A9E8ZC53-F1
#
_entry.id   AF-A0A9E8ZC53-F1
#
_cell.length_a   1.000
_cell.length_b   1.000
_cell.length_c   1.000
_cell.angle_alpha   90.00
_cell.angle_beta   90.00
_cell.angle_gamma   90.00
#
_symmetry.space_group_name_H-M   'P 1'
#
loop_
_entity.id
_entity.type
_entity.pdbx_description
1 polymer ?
#
loop_
_entity_poly.entity_id
_entity_poly.type
_entity_poly.pdbx_seq_one_letter_code
_entity_poly.pdbx_strand_id
1 'polypeptide(L)'
;MKSTSLEDYQAVDSGFAVYDCEIRLKFRLIEEKRVLHDREQLLEMLLDAFSYGADEYLESVDAQVETSEVPETDASPRMRRQLIRLRNSKDVV
;
A
#
# COMPACT_ATOMS: atom_id res chain seq x y z
N MET A 1 15.33 -41.76 3.58
CA MET A 1 15.42 -40.46 4.26
C MET A 1 14.65 -39.48 3.39
N LYS A 2 13.45 -39.04 3.82
CA LYS A 2 12.66 -38.06 3.05
C LYS A 2 13.35 -36.71 3.22
N SER A 3 13.82 -36.15 2.10
CA SER A 3 14.28 -34.77 2.01
C SER A 3 13.08 -33.85 2.21
N THR A 4 12.91 -33.33 3.41
CA THR A 4 11.98 -32.24 3.69
C THR A 4 12.52 -31.00 2.98
N SER A 5 11.91 -30.63 1.87
CA SER A 5 12.21 -29.38 1.16
C SER A 5 11.96 -28.20 2.12
N LEU A 6 12.85 -27.20 2.08
CA LEU A 6 12.76 -25.96 2.84
C LEU A 6 11.54 -25.08 2.47
N GLU A 7 10.72 -25.54 1.52
CA GLU A 7 9.51 -24.90 1.03
C GLU A 7 8.34 -25.02 2.03
N ASP A 8 8.36 -26.02 2.92
CA ASP A 8 7.28 -26.24 3.90
C ASP A 8 7.37 -25.36 5.16
N TYR A 9 8.47 -24.61 5.35
CA TYR A 9 8.66 -23.77 6.54
C TYR A 9 7.96 -22.39 6.48
N GLN A 10 7.26 -22.07 5.39
CA GLN A 10 6.62 -20.77 5.21
C GLN A 10 5.13 -20.71 5.55
N ALA A 11 4.53 -21.81 6.04
CA ALA A 11 3.13 -21.82 6.44
C ALA A 11 2.92 -21.54 7.95
N VAL A 12 3.64 -20.56 8.51
CA VAL A 12 3.11 -19.85 9.69
C VAL A 12 2.26 -18.74 9.11
N ASP A 13 0.93 -18.90 9.16
CA ASP A 13 -0.04 -17.85 8.81
C ASP A 13 0.27 -16.62 9.66
N SER A 14 1.09 -15.73 9.12
CA SER A 14 1.59 -14.61 9.89
C SER A 14 0.65 -13.42 9.83
N GLY A 15 -0.52 -13.53 9.19
CA GLY A 15 -1.41 -12.40 8.92
C GLY A 15 -0.79 -11.28 8.06
N PHE A 16 0.43 -11.48 7.51
CA PHE A 16 1.19 -10.46 6.79
C PHE A 16 1.78 -11.04 5.50
N ALA A 17 1.50 -10.36 4.39
CA ALA A 17 2.00 -10.65 3.06
C ALA A 17 2.42 -9.36 2.35
N VAL A 18 3.07 -9.47 1.18
CA VAL A 18 3.42 -8.32 0.34
C VAL A 18 2.40 -8.21 -0.78
N TYR A 19 1.92 -7.01 -1.02
CA TYR A 19 1.01 -6.71 -2.12
C TYR A 19 1.62 -5.64 -3.01
N ASP A 20 1.53 -5.88 -4.31
CA ASP A 20 1.63 -4.81 -5.29
C ASP A 20 0.26 -4.12 -5.36
N CYS A 21 0.28 -2.79 -5.23
CA CYS A 21 -0.91 -1.97 -5.21
C CYS A 21 -0.80 -0.90 -6.31
N GLU A 22 -1.77 -0.87 -7.21
CA GLU A 22 -1.95 0.20 -8.19
C GLU A 22 -3.23 0.97 -7.87
N ILE A 23 -3.13 2.29 -7.83
CA ILE A 23 -4.26 3.19 -7.59
C ILE A 23 -4.30 4.20 -8.74
N ARG A 24 -5.43 4.24 -9.46
CA ARG A 24 -5.73 5.25 -10.47
C ARG A 24 -6.91 6.08 -10.03
N LEU A 25 -6.64 7.34 -9.70
CA LEU A 25 -7.65 8.28 -9.24
C LEU A 25 -7.83 9.39 -10.26
N LYS A 26 -9.09 9.69 -10.57
CA LYS A 26 -9.49 10.86 -11.35
C LYS A 26 -10.59 11.58 -10.60
N PHE A 27 -10.34 12.85 -10.29
CA PHE A 27 -11.29 13.69 -9.58
C PHE A 27 -11.16 15.14 -10.03
N ARG A 28 -12.18 15.94 -9.73
CA ARG A 28 -12.15 17.41 -9.86
C ARG A 28 -12.04 17.99 -8.46
N LEU A 29 -11.25 19.05 -8.31
CA LEU A 29 -11.00 19.71 -7.03
C LEU A 29 -11.08 21.23 -7.21
N ILE A 30 -11.80 21.89 -6.31
CA ILE A 30 -11.79 23.34 -6.12
C ILE A 30 -10.74 23.66 -5.05
N GLU A 31 -9.66 24.35 -5.43
CA GLU A 31 -8.56 24.71 -4.53
C GLU A 31 -7.88 26.02 -4.98
N GLU A 32 -7.16 26.68 -4.08
CA GLU A 32 -6.34 27.84 -4.40
C GLU A 32 -5.23 27.51 -5.40
N LYS A 33 -5.11 28.32 -6.46
CA LYS A 33 -4.10 28.11 -7.53
C LYS A 33 -2.66 27.98 -7.01
N ARG A 34 -2.34 28.64 -5.90
CA ARG A 34 -1.00 28.65 -5.31
C ARG A 34 -0.62 27.29 -4.71
N VAL A 35 -1.61 26.56 -4.21
CA VAL A 35 -1.45 25.27 -3.54
C VAL A 35 -0.99 24.20 -4.54
N LEU A 36 -1.36 24.32 -5.82
CA LEU A 36 -0.95 23.40 -6.89
C LEU A 36 0.47 23.66 -7.45
N HIS A 37 1.19 24.69 -6.97
CA HIS A 37 2.53 25.03 -7.48
C HIS A 37 3.68 24.35 -6.72
N ASP A 38 3.43 23.81 -5.53
CA ASP A 38 4.43 23.02 -4.81
C ASP A 38 4.39 21.56 -5.24
N ARG A 39 5.25 21.20 -6.19
CA ARG A 39 5.32 19.83 -6.74
C ARG A 39 5.72 18.79 -5.68
N GLU A 40 6.48 19.17 -4.66
CA GLU A 40 6.94 18.21 -3.64
C GLU A 40 5.80 17.80 -2.71
N GLN A 41 4.89 18.73 -2.40
CA GLN A 41 3.74 18.49 -1.54
C GLN A 41 2.45 18.15 -2.30
N LEU A 42 2.44 18.36 -3.62
CA LEU A 42 1.23 18.21 -4.44
C LEU A 42 0.57 16.84 -4.30
N LEU A 43 1.36 15.76 -4.34
CA LEU A 43 0.82 14.41 -4.26
C LEU A 43 0.14 14.14 -2.91
N GLU A 44 0.80 14.51 -1.81
CA GLU A 44 0.29 14.30 -0.45
C GLU A 44 -1.01 15.06 -0.23
N MET A 45 -1.04 16.35 -0.60
CA MET A 45 -2.25 17.17 -0.50
C MET A 45 -3.41 16.66 -1.37
N LEU A 46 -3.13 16.17 -2.58
CA LEU A 46 -4.16 15.58 -3.43
C LEU A 46 -4.72 14.27 -2.85
N LEU A 47 -3.87 13.43 -2.26
CA LEU A 47 -4.31 12.20 -1.60
C LEU A 47 -5.10 12.49 -0.32
N ASP A 48 -4.66 13.47 0.47
CA ASP A 48 -5.35 13.92 1.67
C ASP A 48 -6.75 14.44 1.31
N ALA A 49 -6.84 15.36 0.35
CA ALA A 49 -8.11 15.88 -0.15
C ALA A 49 -9.04 14.74 -0.61
N PHE A 50 -8.53 13.80 -1.40
CA PHE A 50 -9.32 12.65 -1.87
C PHE A 50 -9.76 11.72 -0.73
N SER A 51 -8.96 11.59 0.34
CA SER A 51 -9.27 10.73 1.48
C SER A 51 -10.43 11.24 2.34
N TYR A 52 -10.68 12.55 2.36
CA TYR A 52 -11.84 13.14 3.04
C TYR A 52 -13.18 12.76 2.35
N GLY A 53 -13.12 12.32 1.09
CA GLY A 53 -14.28 11.91 0.30
C GLY A 53 -14.88 13.04 -0.54
N ALA A 54 -15.92 12.71 -1.28
CA ALA A 54 -16.61 13.67 -2.15
C ALA A 54 -17.45 14.66 -1.33
N ASP A 55 -17.34 15.95 -1.67
CA ASP A 55 -18.05 17.06 -1.04
C ASP A 55 -18.30 18.20 -2.04
N GLU A 56 -18.52 19.43 -1.55
CA GLU A 56 -18.73 20.61 -2.40
C GLU A 56 -17.46 21.07 -3.15
N TYR A 57 -16.28 20.60 -2.74
CA TYR A 57 -14.98 20.96 -3.29
C TYR A 57 -14.36 19.83 -4.11
N LEU A 58 -14.72 18.58 -3.83
CA LEU A 58 -14.19 17.39 -4.50
C LEU A 58 -15.27 16.53 -5.13
N GLU A 59 -15.10 16.24 -6.42
CA GLU A 59 -15.93 15.32 -7.18
C GLU A 59 -15.08 14.16 -7.72
N SER A 60 -15.36 12.94 -7.25
CA SER A 60 -14.73 11.73 -7.81
C SER A 60 -15.32 11.42 -9.20
N VAL A 61 -14.44 11.22 -10.19
CA VAL A 61 -14.82 10.94 -11.58
C VAL A 61 -14.58 9.47 -11.94
N ASP A 62 -13.44 8.93 -11.53
CA ASP A 62 -13.09 7.52 -11.71
C ASP A 62 -12.09 7.10 -10.62
N ALA A 63 -12.25 5.89 -10.12
CA ALA A 63 -11.39 5.33 -9.08
C ALA A 63 -11.22 3.83 -9.32
N GLN A 64 -9.98 3.42 -9.57
CA GLN A 64 -9.63 2.03 -9.79
C GLN A 64 -8.51 1.65 -8.85
N VAL A 65 -8.67 0.51 -8.19
CA VAL A 65 -7.72 -0.04 -7.24
C VAL A 65 -7.48 -1.48 -7.63
N GLU A 66 -6.22 -1.81 -7.89
CA GLU A 66 -5.78 -3.15 -8.21
C GLU A 66 -4.76 -3.58 -7.15
N THR A 67 -4.98 -4.75 -6.55
CA THR A 67 -4.07 -5.32 -5.58
C THR A 67 -3.80 -6.78 -5.90
N SER A 68 -2.54 -7.17 -5.82
CA SER A 68 -2.13 -8.56 -6.01
C SER A 68 -1.07 -8.93 -4.99
N GLU A 69 -1.25 -10.06 -4.32
CA GLU A 69 -0.20 -10.61 -3.46
C GLU A 69 0.99 -11.04 -4.34
N VAL A 70 2.20 -10.68 -3.92
CA VAL A 70 3.44 -10.97 -4.64
C VAL A 70 4.44 -11.68 -3.72
N PRO A 71 5.39 -12.45 -4.30
CA PRO A 71 6.44 -13.08 -3.52
C PRO A 71 7.24 -12.07 -2.70
N GLU A 72 7.54 -12.39 -1.44
CA GLU A 72 8.32 -11.52 -0.56
C GLU A 72 9.72 -11.21 -1.10
N THR A 73 10.25 -12.06 -1.98
CA THR A 73 11.53 -11.85 -2.66
C THR A 73 11.56 -10.59 -3.51
N ASP A 74 10.39 -10.15 -3.96
CA ASP A 74 10.23 -8.98 -4.83
C ASP A 74 10.23 -7.69 -4.00
N ALA A 75 10.00 -7.80 -2.69
CA ALA A 75 10.10 -6.69 -1.76
C ALA A 75 11.54 -6.27 -1.46
N SER A 76 11.72 -4.99 -1.15
CA SER A 76 13.03 -4.45 -0.77
C SER A 76 13.66 -5.18 0.43
N PRO A 77 15.00 -5.24 0.56
CA PRO A 77 15.65 -5.84 1.73
C PRO A 77 15.17 -5.26 3.07
N ARG A 78 14.77 -3.97 3.09
CA ARG A 78 14.19 -3.33 4.28
C ARG A 78 12.83 -3.92 4.64
N MET A 79 11.95 -4.09 3.66
CA MET A 79 10.62 -4.67 3.87
C MET A 79 10.69 -6.15 4.27
N ARG A 80 11.56 -6.95 3.64
CA ARG A 80 11.77 -8.34 4.03
C ARG A 80 12.21 -8.50 5.48
N ARG A 81 13.13 -7.64 5.95
CA ARG A 81 13.51 -7.60 7.38
C ARG A 81 12.34 -7.21 8.28
N GLN A 82 11.46 -6.31 7.83
CA GLN A 82 10.29 -5.91 8.59
C GLN A 82 9.26 -7.04 8.69
N LEU A 83 9.02 -7.78 7.60
CA LEU A 83 8.18 -8.98 7.63
C LEU A 83 8.71 -9.99 8.63
N ILE A 84 10.01 -10.32 8.58
CA ILE A 84 10.63 -11.21 9.56
C ILE A 84 10.39 -10.72 11.00
N ARG A 85 10.48 -9.41 11.27
CA ARG A 85 10.18 -8.86 12.60
C ARG A 85 8.72 -9.04 12.99
N LEU A 86 7.78 -8.74 12.09
CA LEU A 86 6.34 -8.89 12.31
C LEU A 86 5.94 -10.34 12.58
N ARG A 87 6.55 -11.31 11.89
CA ARG A 87 6.30 -12.74 12.13
C ARG A 87 6.85 -13.25 13.47
N ASN A 88 7.88 -12.58 13.97
CA ASN A 88 8.56 -12.96 15.22
C ASN A 88 8.08 -12.15 16.44
N SER A 89 7.37 -11.04 16.24
CA SER A 89 6.66 -10.37 17.34
C SER A 89 5.52 -11.29 17.76
N LYS A 90 5.63 -11.86 18.97
CA LYS A 90 4.65 -12.78 19.56
C LYS A 90 3.33 -12.13 19.96
N ASP A 91 2.93 -11.04 19.31
CA ASP A 91 1.69 -10.33 19.59
C ASP A 91 0.92 -10.12 18.28
N VAL A 92 -0.40 -10.33 18.39
CA VAL A 92 -1.46 -10.33 17.36
C VAL A 92 -1.54 -11.67 16.61
N VAL A 93 -2.20 -12.71 17.12
CA VAL A 93 -3.59 -12.79 17.65
C VAL A 93 -3.68 -13.61 18.93
#